data_AF-A0A9E2YQ24-F1
#
_entry.id   AF-A0A9E2YQ24-F1
#
_cell.length_a   1.000
_cell.length_b   1.000
_cell.length_c   1.000
_cell.angle_alpha   90.00
_cell.angle_beta   90.00
_cell.angle_gamma   90.00
#
_symmetry.space_group_name_H-M   'P 1'
#
loop_
_entity.id
_entity.type
_entity.pdbx_description
1 polymer ?
#
loop_
_entity_poly.entity_id
_entity_poly.type
_entity_poly.pdbx_seq_one_letter_code
_entity_poly.pdbx_strand_id
1 'polypeptide(L)'
;MTGRGLLLFAVAALAISAQEIRIVDGPKEEQVLQRSSDNVAECTLKGTVAGKKLNGKTIEVRVRSSKGILPDFDWTAAARIDKTVWTARVKALPTGGPYRIEARIQGTSAVAAIDNVLVGDLWILAGQSNMEGLGDLVDVQSPDPLVHTFDMADRWRIAEEPLHNLPGAADRVHWRTNAQGELQRLTGQWLQKYEQERKKGAGLGLPFAVEMVKRTGIPIGLVPCAHGGTSMDQWSPAYKDNGGDSLYGSMYRRFLEIGGHVKGVLWYQGESDATPKLVAEFKSKFETFVKTVRSDFNDESLPFYYVQIGRHISDTNLVEWNRVQEAQLEAEKEMRHVGMVAAVDLSLDDGIHVSTPDLKRLGRRLADRVSHDLFPRLKDYGDLKPGPRPVSATFDAGLLKVQFEGVNRRLIAEGRISGFSIHDAQGRPVPAIYKASVDPAEASTVLLYISGKLPEKATLRYGYGKDPYCNVRDGADMAIPAFGPLEIRQITAAPTGL
;
A
#
# COMPACT_ATOMS: atom_id res chain seq x y z
N MET A 1 68.23 -68.80 5.10
CA MET A 1 66.80 -69.02 5.45
C MET A 1 66.39 -67.86 6.34
N THR A 2 65.43 -66.98 6.07
CA THR A 2 64.34 -66.88 5.10
C THR A 2 63.93 -65.41 5.14
N GLY A 3 63.84 -64.75 3.99
CA GLY A 3 63.31 -63.38 3.90
C GLY A 3 61.78 -63.38 4.01
N ARG A 4 61.23 -62.32 4.61
CA ARG A 4 59.85 -61.89 4.40
C ARG A 4 59.83 -60.38 4.29
N GLY A 5 59.60 -59.90 3.06
CA GLY A 5 59.32 -58.51 2.76
C GLY A 5 57.93 -58.12 3.24
N LEU A 6 57.84 -56.96 3.88
CA LEU A 6 56.60 -56.30 4.24
C LEU A 6 56.13 -55.49 3.02
N LEU A 7 55.04 -55.89 2.37
CA LEU A 7 54.33 -55.04 1.40
C LEU A 7 53.43 -54.07 2.19
N LEU A 8 53.75 -52.78 2.15
CA LEU A 8 52.81 -51.71 2.51
C LEU A 8 51.84 -51.52 1.35
N PHE A 9 50.55 -51.81 1.56
CA PHE A 9 49.47 -51.34 0.68
C PHE A 9 49.16 -49.88 1.02
N ALA A 10 49.59 -48.96 0.15
CA ALA A 10 49.12 -47.59 0.17
C ALA A 10 47.72 -47.54 -0.47
N VAL A 11 46.68 -47.38 0.36
CA VAL A 11 45.34 -47.02 -0.14
C VAL A 11 45.40 -45.54 -0.52
N ALA A 12 45.55 -45.26 -1.81
CA ALA A 12 45.37 -43.92 -2.35
C ALA A 12 43.90 -43.53 -2.19
N ALA A 13 43.59 -42.74 -1.17
CA ALA A 13 42.33 -42.03 -1.07
C ALA A 13 42.27 -41.03 -2.23
N LEU A 14 41.57 -41.41 -3.31
CA LEU A 14 41.13 -40.48 -4.34
C LEU A 14 40.23 -39.44 -3.66
N ALA A 15 40.82 -38.28 -3.35
CA ALA A 15 40.04 -37.09 -3.03
C ALA A 15 39.23 -36.73 -4.27
N ILE A 16 38.00 -37.24 -4.34
CA ILE A 16 36.98 -36.76 -5.25
C ILE A 16 36.77 -35.31 -4.85
N SER A 17 37.35 -34.37 -5.59
CA SER A 17 37.03 -32.96 -5.48
C SER A 17 35.52 -32.84 -5.64
N ALA A 18 34.80 -32.62 -4.55
CA ALA A 18 33.37 -32.35 -4.60
C ALA A 18 33.16 -31.14 -5.52
N GLN A 19 32.31 -31.29 -6.52
CA GLN A 19 31.88 -30.16 -7.34
C GLN A 19 30.91 -29.35 -6.50
N GLU A 20 31.24 -28.11 -6.21
CA GLU A 20 30.36 -27.19 -5.51
C GLU A 20 29.69 -26.25 -6.52
N ILE A 21 28.42 -25.97 -6.29
CA ILE A 21 27.65 -24.92 -6.96
C ILE A 21 27.06 -24.02 -5.88
N ARG A 22 27.08 -22.71 -6.09
CA ARG A 22 26.50 -21.72 -5.18
C ARG A 22 25.72 -20.70 -5.97
N ILE A 23 24.61 -20.23 -5.40
CA ILE A 23 23.90 -19.02 -5.84
C ILE A 23 24.45 -17.86 -5.00
N VAL A 24 24.89 -16.79 -5.66
CA VAL A 24 25.48 -15.61 -4.99
C VAL A 24 24.61 -14.36 -5.16
N ASP A 25 23.72 -14.36 -6.15
CA ASP A 25 22.78 -13.26 -6.42
C ASP A 25 21.52 -13.81 -7.11
N GLY A 26 20.39 -13.13 -6.91
CA GLY A 26 19.05 -13.56 -7.33
C GLY A 26 18.00 -13.33 -6.24
N PRO A 27 16.80 -13.93 -6.41
CA PRO A 27 15.72 -13.84 -5.43
C PRO A 27 16.19 -14.22 -4.02
N LYS A 28 15.61 -13.58 -3.01
CA LYS A 28 15.83 -13.90 -1.61
C LYS A 28 14.77 -14.88 -1.12
N GLU A 29 15.09 -15.58 -0.04
CA GLU A 29 14.10 -16.36 0.70
C GLU A 29 12.95 -15.45 1.14
N GLU A 30 11.72 -15.95 1.10
CA GLU A 30 10.46 -15.21 1.37
C GLU A 30 10.15 -14.06 0.38
N GLN A 31 10.95 -13.86 -0.67
CA GLN A 31 10.71 -12.78 -1.62
C GLN A 31 9.47 -13.03 -2.47
N VAL A 32 8.61 -12.01 -2.57
CA VAL A 32 7.57 -11.94 -3.59
C VAL A 32 8.14 -11.25 -4.83
N LEU A 33 8.10 -11.93 -5.97
CA LEU A 33 8.42 -11.37 -7.28
C LEU A 33 7.16 -10.78 -7.90
N GLN A 34 7.24 -9.55 -8.42
CA GLN A 34 6.12 -8.92 -9.12
C GLN A 34 5.77 -9.73 -10.38
N ARG A 35 4.54 -10.23 -10.46
CA ARG A 35 4.01 -10.88 -11.66
C ARG A 35 3.73 -9.86 -12.77
N SER A 36 3.84 -10.30 -14.02
CA SER A 36 3.39 -9.58 -15.21
C SER A 36 1.88 -9.71 -15.43
N SER A 37 1.36 -9.05 -16.46
CA SER A 37 -0.02 -9.22 -16.95
C SER A 37 -0.37 -10.66 -17.33
N ASP A 38 0.64 -11.48 -17.67
CA ASP A 38 0.48 -12.88 -18.05
C ASP A 38 0.48 -13.83 -16.83
N ASN A 39 0.42 -13.29 -15.62
CA ASN A 39 0.45 -14.03 -14.35
C ASN A 39 1.72 -14.86 -14.16
N VAL A 40 2.86 -14.36 -14.63
CA VAL A 40 4.17 -14.98 -14.44
C VAL A 40 5.22 -13.95 -14.03
N ALA A 41 6.35 -14.39 -13.46
CA ALA A 41 7.52 -13.56 -13.24
C ALA A 41 8.76 -14.15 -13.92
N GLU A 42 9.76 -13.31 -14.14
CA GLU A 42 11.11 -13.73 -14.51
C GLU A 42 12.07 -13.35 -13.38
N CYS A 43 13.05 -14.21 -13.08
CA CYS A 43 14.16 -13.87 -12.21
C CYS A 43 15.49 -14.35 -12.77
N THR A 44 16.57 -13.66 -12.39
CA THR A 44 17.94 -14.04 -12.74
C THR A 44 18.64 -14.62 -11.52
N LEU A 45 19.29 -15.77 -11.71
CA LEU A 45 20.19 -16.39 -10.74
C LEU A 45 21.63 -16.16 -11.23
N LYS A 46 22.49 -15.66 -10.36
CA LYS A 46 23.93 -15.65 -10.60
C LYS A 46 24.61 -16.50 -9.55
N GLY A 47 25.64 -17.21 -9.95
CA GLY A 47 26.32 -18.12 -9.05
C GLY A 47 27.75 -18.41 -9.44
N THR A 48 28.38 -19.20 -8.59
CA THR A 48 29.74 -19.70 -8.79
C THR A 48 29.77 -21.21 -8.75
N VAL A 49 30.82 -21.78 -9.33
CA VAL A 49 31.14 -23.21 -9.23
C VAL A 49 32.59 -23.41 -8.83
N ALA A 50 32.86 -24.50 -8.11
CA ALA A 50 34.21 -24.95 -7.79
C ALA A 50 34.39 -26.40 -8.25
N GLY A 51 35.49 -26.66 -8.97
CA GLY A 51 35.83 -27.99 -9.48
C GLY A 51 36.66 -27.95 -10.76
N LYS A 52 37.13 -29.12 -11.21
CA LYS A 52 37.96 -29.25 -12.41
C LYS A 52 37.10 -29.36 -13.68
N LYS A 53 37.54 -28.72 -14.78
CA LYS A 53 36.95 -28.84 -16.12
C LYS A 53 35.43 -28.54 -16.16
N LEU A 54 35.01 -27.46 -15.52
CA LEU A 54 33.59 -27.05 -15.46
C LEU A 54 33.21 -26.01 -16.53
N ASN A 55 34.18 -25.26 -17.07
CA ASN A 55 33.93 -24.26 -18.11
C ASN A 55 33.17 -24.87 -19.31
N GLY A 56 32.11 -24.20 -19.76
CA GLY A 56 31.25 -24.64 -20.86
C GLY A 56 30.21 -25.70 -20.49
N LYS A 57 30.24 -26.27 -19.28
CA LYS A 57 29.17 -27.17 -18.83
C LYS A 57 27.86 -26.40 -18.63
N THR A 58 26.76 -27.12 -18.79
CA THR A 58 25.40 -26.60 -18.65
C THR A 58 24.99 -26.50 -17.17
N ILE A 59 24.35 -25.39 -16.81
CA ILE A 59 23.56 -25.27 -15.58
C ILE A 59 22.11 -25.60 -15.92
N GLU A 60 21.51 -26.50 -15.14
CA GLU A 60 20.09 -26.84 -15.21
C GLU A 60 19.37 -26.26 -14.00
N VAL A 61 18.13 -25.81 -14.19
CA VAL A 61 17.27 -25.29 -13.13
C VAL A 61 16.05 -26.20 -12.96
N ARG A 62 15.65 -26.40 -11.71
CA ARG A 62 14.39 -27.03 -11.35
C ARG A 62 13.58 -26.13 -10.43
N VAL A 63 12.26 -26.10 -10.59
CA VAL A 63 11.36 -25.36 -9.68
C VAL A 63 10.35 -26.32 -9.09
N ARG A 64 10.16 -26.22 -7.77
CA ARG A 64 9.25 -27.08 -7.00
C ARG A 64 8.31 -26.26 -6.16
N SER A 65 7.09 -26.74 -6.00
CA SER A 65 6.13 -26.28 -5.00
C SER A 65 5.83 -27.40 -4.01
N SER A 66 4.95 -27.14 -3.03
CA SER A 66 4.39 -28.17 -2.16
C SER A 66 3.66 -29.29 -2.91
N LYS A 67 3.18 -29.02 -4.13
CA LYS A 67 2.49 -29.99 -5.00
C LYS A 67 3.42 -30.84 -5.86
N GLY A 68 4.74 -30.60 -5.81
CA GLY A 68 5.73 -31.31 -6.62
C GLY A 68 6.51 -30.39 -7.56
N ILE A 69 7.16 -30.98 -8.56
CA ILE A 69 7.93 -30.24 -9.57
C ILE A 69 6.95 -29.51 -10.49
N LEU A 70 7.23 -28.24 -10.81
CA LEU A 70 6.41 -27.49 -11.75
C LEU A 70 6.59 -28.05 -13.17
N PRO A 71 5.52 -28.19 -13.96
CA PRO A 71 5.62 -28.51 -15.39
C PRO A 71 6.61 -27.57 -16.09
N ASP A 72 7.42 -28.10 -17.00
CA ASP A 72 8.44 -27.36 -17.77
C ASP A 72 9.64 -26.82 -16.96
N PHE A 73 9.66 -27.05 -15.65
CA PHE A 73 10.76 -26.67 -14.75
C PHE A 73 11.41 -27.90 -14.10
N ASP A 74 11.55 -29.03 -14.78
CA ASP A 74 12.34 -30.18 -14.28
C ASP A 74 13.72 -30.25 -14.95
N TRP A 75 14.72 -29.73 -14.26
CA TRP A 75 16.12 -29.70 -14.72
C TRP A 75 16.30 -29.18 -16.15
N THR A 76 15.62 -28.08 -16.45
CA THR A 76 15.69 -27.41 -17.74
C THR A 76 17.03 -26.68 -17.88
N ALA A 77 17.70 -26.85 -19.02
CA ALA A 77 18.95 -26.14 -19.31
C ALA A 77 18.74 -24.62 -19.30
N ALA A 78 19.48 -23.90 -18.47
CA ALA A 78 19.25 -22.48 -18.19
C ALA A 78 20.46 -21.58 -18.46
N ALA A 79 21.69 -22.11 -18.37
CA ALA A 79 22.92 -21.36 -18.65
C ALA A 79 24.10 -22.26 -19.03
N ARG A 80 25.20 -21.64 -19.44
CA ARG A 80 26.53 -22.27 -19.48
C ARG A 80 27.47 -21.58 -18.51
N ILE A 81 28.37 -22.36 -17.93
CA ILE A 81 29.41 -21.87 -17.03
C ILE A 81 30.46 -21.14 -17.86
N ASP A 82 30.76 -19.90 -17.49
CA ASP A 82 31.89 -19.12 -17.99
C ASP A 82 32.98 -19.08 -16.90
N LYS A 83 34.09 -19.78 -17.15
CA LYS A 83 35.17 -20.03 -16.18
C LYS A 83 34.66 -20.67 -14.90
N THR A 84 34.30 -19.86 -13.91
CA THR A 84 33.81 -20.28 -12.58
C THR A 84 32.49 -19.62 -12.20
N VAL A 85 31.89 -18.82 -13.10
CA VAL A 85 30.64 -18.10 -12.86
C VAL A 85 29.56 -18.59 -13.81
N TRP A 86 28.31 -18.39 -13.42
CA TRP A 86 27.16 -18.69 -14.26
C TRP A 86 26.02 -17.70 -13.99
N THR A 87 25.23 -17.43 -15.02
CA THR A 87 24.04 -16.57 -14.95
C THR A 87 22.91 -17.27 -15.69
N ALA A 88 21.86 -17.66 -14.95
CA ALA A 88 20.69 -18.35 -15.47
C ALA A 88 19.45 -17.46 -15.33
N ARG A 89 18.57 -17.50 -16.33
CA ARG A 89 17.25 -16.85 -16.24
C ARG A 89 16.17 -17.91 -16.05
N VAL A 90 15.35 -17.73 -15.03
CA VAL A 90 14.14 -18.52 -14.80
C VAL A 90 12.98 -17.71 -15.34
N LYS A 91 12.50 -18.09 -16.52
CA LYS A 91 11.43 -17.36 -17.22
C LYS A 91 10.08 -17.96 -16.88
N ALA A 92 9.04 -17.14 -16.99
CA ALA A 92 7.64 -17.58 -16.91
C ALA A 92 7.28 -18.38 -15.63
N LEU A 93 7.87 -18.02 -14.49
CA LEU A 93 7.53 -18.62 -13.19
C LEU A 93 6.07 -18.25 -12.84
N PRO A 94 5.13 -19.20 -12.73
CA PRO A 94 3.72 -18.88 -12.57
C PRO A 94 3.40 -18.23 -11.24
N THR A 95 2.37 -17.37 -11.22
CA THR A 95 1.81 -16.76 -9.99
C THR A 95 1.49 -17.82 -8.95
N GLY A 96 1.86 -17.57 -7.70
CA GLY A 96 1.71 -18.51 -6.58
C GLY A 96 3.03 -18.75 -5.86
N GLY A 97 3.24 -19.99 -5.41
CA GLY A 97 4.31 -20.37 -4.51
C GLY A 97 3.75 -20.88 -3.16
N PRO A 98 4.59 -21.03 -2.13
CA PRO A 98 6.04 -20.83 -2.17
C PRO A 98 6.75 -21.82 -3.11
N TYR A 99 7.77 -21.33 -3.81
CA TYR A 99 8.62 -22.11 -4.70
C TYR A 99 10.01 -22.32 -4.11
N ARG A 100 10.55 -23.51 -4.34
CA ARG A 100 11.97 -23.80 -4.21
C ARG A 100 12.60 -23.81 -5.59
N ILE A 101 13.52 -22.88 -5.83
CA ILE A 101 14.26 -22.76 -7.09
C ILE A 101 15.63 -23.40 -6.89
N GLU A 102 15.91 -24.45 -7.65
CA GLU A 102 17.10 -25.28 -7.56
C GLU A 102 17.97 -25.10 -8.81
N ALA A 103 19.29 -25.06 -8.64
CA ALA A 103 20.26 -25.05 -9.73
C ALA A 103 21.31 -26.14 -9.50
N ARG A 104 21.71 -26.80 -10.59
CA ARG A 104 22.81 -27.78 -10.58
C ARG A 104 23.65 -27.71 -11.84
N ILE A 105 24.84 -28.29 -11.78
CA ILE A 105 25.62 -28.61 -12.99
C ILE A 105 25.01 -29.87 -13.62
N GLN A 106 24.74 -29.86 -14.92
CA GLN A 106 24.17 -31.01 -15.62
C GLN A 106 24.98 -32.28 -15.35
N GLY A 107 24.30 -33.36 -14.94
CA GLY A 107 24.89 -34.65 -14.63
C GLY A 107 25.54 -34.75 -13.24
N THR A 108 25.35 -33.78 -12.33
CA THR A 108 25.83 -33.85 -10.94
C THR A 108 24.68 -33.91 -9.94
N SER A 109 24.99 -34.30 -8.70
CA SER A 109 24.03 -34.38 -7.58
C SER A 109 24.03 -33.14 -6.68
N ALA A 110 25.05 -32.29 -6.76
CA ALA A 110 25.15 -31.08 -5.94
C ALA A 110 24.15 -30.03 -6.44
N VAL A 111 23.32 -29.51 -5.52
CA VAL A 111 22.25 -28.56 -5.81
C VAL A 111 22.42 -27.33 -4.92
N ALA A 112 22.38 -26.15 -5.54
CA ALA A 112 22.14 -24.89 -4.84
C ALA A 112 20.65 -24.56 -4.91
N ALA A 113 20.07 -23.98 -3.87
CA ALA A 113 18.65 -23.66 -3.84
C ALA A 113 18.36 -22.33 -3.15
N ILE A 114 17.26 -21.70 -3.56
CA ILE A 114 16.58 -20.63 -2.82
C ILE A 114 15.18 -21.16 -2.50
N ASP A 115 14.80 -21.08 -1.23
CA ASP A 115 13.51 -21.54 -0.73
C ASP A 115 12.51 -20.37 -0.64
N ASN A 116 11.22 -20.70 -0.54
CA ASN A 116 10.13 -19.76 -0.27
C ASN A 116 10.04 -18.51 -1.19
N VAL A 117 10.32 -18.67 -2.48
CA VAL A 117 10.09 -17.59 -3.46
C VAL A 117 8.62 -17.60 -3.90
N LEU A 118 7.96 -16.45 -3.87
CA LEU A 118 6.58 -16.30 -4.33
C LEU A 118 6.52 -15.44 -5.59
N VAL A 119 5.45 -15.57 -6.36
CA VAL A 119 5.13 -14.70 -7.49
C VAL A 119 3.75 -14.10 -7.27
N GLY A 120 3.67 -12.77 -7.19
CA GLY A 120 2.51 -12.06 -6.69
C GLY A 120 2.47 -10.58 -7.03
N ASP A 121 1.67 -9.80 -6.29
CA ASP A 121 1.55 -8.36 -6.45
C ASP A 121 2.30 -7.61 -5.34
N LEU A 122 3.20 -6.71 -5.73
CA LEU A 122 3.99 -5.86 -4.83
C LEU A 122 3.36 -4.47 -4.67
N TRP A 123 3.29 -3.98 -3.44
CA TRP A 123 2.68 -2.70 -3.11
C TRP A 123 3.61 -1.84 -2.25
N ILE A 124 3.88 -0.61 -2.70
CA ILE A 124 4.55 0.40 -1.88
C ILE A 124 3.55 0.99 -0.88
N LEU A 125 3.97 1.13 0.39
CA LEU A 125 3.18 1.75 1.46
C LEU A 125 3.86 3.05 1.92
N ALA A 126 3.46 4.18 1.37
CA ALA A 126 4.12 5.48 1.58
C ALA A 126 3.16 6.56 2.12
N GLY A 127 3.74 7.65 2.64
CA GLY A 127 3.00 8.74 3.30
C GLY A 127 3.49 8.99 4.71
N GLN A 128 2.58 9.28 5.64
CA GLN A 128 2.92 9.63 7.02
C GLN A 128 2.35 8.64 8.06
N SER A 129 2.09 9.11 9.28
CA SER A 129 1.85 8.30 10.47
C SER A 129 0.65 7.35 10.36
N ASN A 130 -0.42 7.74 9.66
CA ASN A 130 -1.56 6.85 9.43
C ASN A 130 -1.26 5.73 8.40
N MET A 131 -0.30 5.90 7.48
CA MET A 131 0.24 4.79 6.67
C MET A 131 1.29 3.98 7.43
N GLU A 132 2.17 4.65 8.20
CA GLU A 132 3.18 4.01 9.07
C GLU A 132 2.51 3.06 10.08
N GLY A 133 1.31 3.42 10.51
CA GLY A 133 0.52 2.65 11.45
C GLY A 133 0.77 3.08 12.89
N LEU A 134 0.01 4.06 13.36
CA LEU A 134 -0.02 4.47 14.78
C LEU A 134 -1.32 4.04 15.50
N GLY A 135 -1.97 2.99 15.01
CA GLY A 135 -3.02 2.32 15.78
C GLY A 135 -2.43 1.55 16.98
N ASP A 136 -3.21 1.36 18.03
CA ASP A 136 -2.84 0.50 19.16
C ASP A 136 -2.57 -0.94 18.73
N LEU A 137 -1.53 -1.58 19.30
CA LEU A 137 -1.20 -2.99 19.06
C LEU A 137 -2.11 -3.92 19.87
N VAL A 138 -3.41 -3.73 19.72
CA VAL A 138 -4.48 -4.51 20.34
C VAL A 138 -5.48 -4.87 19.25
N ASP A 139 -5.88 -6.14 19.20
CA ASP A 139 -6.72 -6.66 18.12
C ASP A 139 -6.17 -6.26 16.74
N VAL A 140 -4.90 -6.58 16.46
CA VAL A 140 -4.30 -6.31 15.15
C VAL A 140 -4.72 -7.34 14.11
N GLN A 141 -4.47 -7.08 12.82
CA GLN A 141 -4.70 -8.06 11.78
C GLN A 141 -3.76 -9.25 11.96
N SER A 142 -4.30 -10.48 11.94
CA SER A 142 -3.48 -11.69 11.94
C SER A 142 -2.70 -11.84 10.63
N PRO A 143 -1.44 -12.32 10.68
CA PRO A 143 -0.65 -12.65 9.49
C PRO A 143 -1.32 -13.68 8.58
N ASP A 144 -0.97 -13.65 7.30
CA ASP A 144 -1.34 -14.66 6.30
C ASP A 144 -0.07 -15.17 5.61
N PRO A 145 0.10 -16.49 5.39
CA PRO A 145 1.33 -17.05 4.81
C PRO A 145 1.62 -16.62 3.36
N LEU A 146 0.63 -16.05 2.65
CA LEU A 146 0.80 -15.49 1.31
C LEU A 146 1.06 -13.97 1.33
N VAL A 147 1.14 -13.34 2.51
CA VAL A 147 1.48 -11.93 2.66
C VAL A 147 2.87 -11.79 3.25
N HIS A 148 3.76 -11.19 2.47
CA HIS A 148 5.16 -10.95 2.84
C HIS A 148 5.44 -9.46 2.88
N THR A 149 6.50 -9.08 3.58
CA THR A 149 6.98 -7.69 3.63
C THR A 149 8.47 -7.66 3.34
N PHE A 150 8.89 -6.71 2.49
CA PHE A 150 10.26 -6.24 2.47
C PHE A 150 10.40 -5.22 3.60
N ASP A 151 10.83 -5.69 4.77
CA ASP A 151 10.82 -4.90 5.99
C ASP A 151 11.71 -3.64 5.91
N MET A 152 11.60 -2.76 6.90
CA MET A 152 12.41 -1.53 6.94
C MET A 152 13.92 -1.77 7.11
N ALA A 153 14.34 -2.99 7.46
CA ALA A 153 15.74 -3.41 7.55
C ALA A 153 16.23 -4.14 6.28
N ASP A 154 15.48 -4.07 5.19
CA ASP A 154 15.74 -4.67 3.88
C ASP A 154 15.76 -6.21 3.87
N ARG A 155 14.83 -6.82 4.62
CA ARG A 155 14.67 -8.29 4.63
C ARG A 155 13.26 -8.69 4.26
N TRP A 156 13.15 -9.75 3.48
CA TRP A 156 11.89 -10.42 3.21
C TRP A 156 11.52 -11.34 4.37
N ARG A 157 10.24 -11.32 4.74
CA ARG A 157 9.63 -12.19 5.74
C ARG A 157 8.10 -12.16 5.60
N ILE A 158 7.42 -13.12 6.23
CA ILE A 158 5.97 -13.05 6.43
C ILE A 158 5.63 -11.74 7.15
N ALA A 159 4.57 -11.08 6.68
CA ALA A 159 4.17 -9.77 7.18
C ALA A 159 3.41 -9.90 8.50
N GLU A 160 3.88 -9.15 9.51
CA GLU A 160 3.24 -9.05 10.82
C GLU A 160 3.23 -7.58 11.26
N GLU A 161 2.26 -7.19 12.09
CA GLU A 161 2.27 -5.85 12.67
C GLU A 161 3.31 -5.74 13.79
N PRO A 162 4.02 -4.60 13.91
CA PRO A 162 4.00 -3.43 13.03
C PRO A 162 4.77 -3.64 11.72
N LEU A 163 4.20 -3.24 10.57
CA LEU A 163 4.92 -3.24 9.29
C LEU A 163 6.09 -2.23 9.25
N HIS A 164 5.88 -1.02 9.77
CA HIS A 164 6.90 0.02 9.80
C HIS A 164 7.63 0.02 11.15
N ASN A 165 8.92 -0.29 11.10
CA ASN A 165 9.84 -0.22 12.24
C ASN A 165 10.98 0.75 11.93
N LEU A 166 10.67 2.04 12.01
CA LEU A 166 11.60 3.13 11.68
C LEU A 166 12.92 3.06 12.48
N PRO A 167 12.93 2.79 13.80
CA PRO A 167 14.18 2.77 14.56
C PRO A 167 15.18 1.70 14.10
N GLY A 168 14.67 0.59 13.55
CA GLY A 168 15.47 -0.49 12.98
C GLY A 168 15.78 -0.33 11.50
N ALA A 169 15.37 0.77 10.86
CA ALA A 169 15.43 0.92 9.40
C ALA A 169 16.85 1.00 8.84
N ALA A 170 17.05 0.48 7.63
CA ALA A 170 18.32 0.55 6.91
C ALA A 170 18.68 1.99 6.51
N ASP A 171 17.69 2.78 6.09
CA ASP A 171 17.87 4.15 5.60
C ASP A 171 17.94 5.18 6.75
N ARG A 172 18.93 6.08 6.66
CA ARG A 172 19.26 7.07 7.68
C ARG A 172 18.17 8.10 7.91
N VAL A 173 17.35 8.40 6.90
CA VAL A 173 16.21 9.33 7.03
C VAL A 173 15.21 8.90 8.11
N HIS A 174 15.16 7.62 8.47
CA HIS A 174 14.28 7.08 9.51
C HIS A 174 14.92 6.96 10.90
N TRP A 175 16.22 7.26 11.01
CA TRP A 175 16.94 7.13 12.28
C TRP A 175 16.53 8.21 13.27
N ARG A 176 16.65 7.90 14.55
CA ARG A 176 16.33 8.83 15.63
C ARG A 176 17.57 9.54 16.10
N THR A 177 17.40 10.78 16.55
CA THR A 177 18.45 11.53 17.22
C THR A 177 18.65 10.99 18.63
N ASN A 178 19.89 10.67 19.00
CA ASN A 178 20.27 10.24 20.35
C ASN A 178 20.37 11.46 21.31
N ALA A 179 20.68 11.20 22.58
CA ALA A 179 20.81 12.25 23.60
C ALA A 179 21.93 13.27 23.31
N GLN A 180 22.86 12.94 22.42
CA GLN A 180 23.97 13.77 21.99
C GLN A 180 23.66 14.59 20.72
N GLY A 181 22.47 14.45 20.13
CA GLY A 181 22.09 15.16 18.91
C GLY A 181 22.48 14.43 17.62
N GLU A 182 22.93 13.19 17.68
CA GLU A 182 23.40 12.43 16.52
C GLU A 182 22.34 11.43 16.03
N LEU A 183 22.19 11.29 14.71
CA LEU A 183 21.30 10.27 14.13
C LEU A 183 21.86 8.87 14.36
N GLN A 184 21.04 7.98 14.92
CA GLN A 184 21.43 6.62 15.26
C GLN A 184 20.34 5.60 14.93
N ARG A 185 20.75 4.50 14.28
CA ARG A 185 19.93 3.29 14.11
C ARG A 185 19.92 2.47 15.41
N LEU A 186 18.75 2.02 15.84
CA LEU A 186 18.67 1.01 16.90
C LEU A 186 19.00 -0.38 16.34
N THR A 187 19.86 -1.11 17.05
CA THR A 187 20.28 -2.47 16.69
C THR A 187 20.42 -3.36 17.93
N GLY A 188 20.49 -4.68 17.71
CA GLY A 188 20.71 -5.66 18.78
C GLY A 188 19.68 -5.56 19.91
N GLN A 189 20.16 -5.62 21.16
CA GLN A 189 19.32 -5.61 22.35
C GLN A 189 18.47 -4.33 22.50
N TRP A 190 18.94 -3.19 21.99
CA TRP A 190 18.19 -1.94 22.05
C TRP A 190 16.97 -1.95 21.14
N LEU A 191 17.11 -2.49 19.93
CA LEU A 191 15.99 -2.66 19.01
C LEU A 191 14.99 -3.68 19.56
N GLN A 192 15.47 -4.82 20.07
CA GLN A 192 14.62 -5.84 20.69
C GLN A 192 13.81 -5.28 21.87
N LYS A 193 14.46 -4.50 22.75
CA LYS A 193 13.78 -3.82 23.85
C LYS A 193 12.71 -2.85 23.34
N TYR A 194 13.04 -2.02 22.35
CA TYR A 194 12.09 -1.10 21.73
C TYR A 194 10.88 -1.84 21.16
N GLU A 195 11.09 -2.94 20.44
CA GLU A 195 10.02 -3.76 19.85
C GLU A 195 9.13 -4.38 20.92
N GLN A 196 9.70 -4.91 22.01
CA GLN A 196 8.96 -5.52 23.12
C GLN A 196 8.10 -4.52 23.91
N GLU A 197 8.56 -3.28 24.05
CA GLU A 197 7.87 -2.23 24.81
C GLU A 197 6.87 -1.43 23.94
N ARG A 198 6.85 -1.65 22.62
CA ARG A 198 6.03 -0.90 21.67
C ARG A 198 4.54 -1.22 21.85
N LYS A 199 3.72 -0.17 21.94
CA LYS A 199 2.25 -0.26 22.09
C LYS A 199 1.45 0.21 20.87
N LYS A 200 2.11 0.86 19.93
CA LYS A 200 1.52 1.49 18.74
C LYS A 200 2.21 0.92 17.51
N GLY A 201 1.51 0.67 16.41
CA GLY A 201 2.12 0.09 15.23
C GLY A 201 1.18 -0.54 14.23
N ALA A 202 -0.10 -0.71 14.58
CA ALA A 202 -1.06 -1.28 13.65
C ALA A 202 -1.31 -0.32 12.50
N GLY A 203 -1.34 -0.84 11.26
CA GLY A 203 -1.54 -0.07 10.04
C GLY A 203 -2.66 -0.60 9.15
N LEU A 204 -2.87 0.04 8.01
CA LEU A 204 -3.84 -0.40 7.00
C LEU A 204 -3.27 -1.40 5.98
N GLY A 205 -1.94 -1.53 5.90
CA GLY A 205 -1.23 -2.29 4.87
C GLY A 205 -1.44 -3.81 4.97
N LEU A 206 -1.30 -4.38 6.17
CA LEU A 206 -1.54 -5.81 6.39
C LEU A 206 -3.03 -6.18 6.20
N PRO A 207 -4.01 -5.44 6.77
CA PRO A 207 -5.42 -5.67 6.46
C PRO A 207 -5.73 -5.61 4.96
N PHE A 208 -5.20 -4.63 4.23
CA PHE A 208 -5.35 -4.54 2.78
C PHE A 208 -4.84 -5.80 2.07
N ALA A 209 -3.61 -6.23 2.38
CA ALA A 209 -3.00 -7.37 1.71
C ALA A 209 -3.73 -8.69 1.99
N VAL A 210 -4.13 -8.92 3.24
CA VAL A 210 -4.91 -10.09 3.64
C VAL A 210 -6.25 -10.14 2.88
N GLU A 211 -6.91 -9.01 2.70
CA GLU A 211 -8.14 -8.93 1.94
C GLU A 211 -7.91 -9.19 0.44
N MET A 212 -6.83 -8.68 -0.14
CA MET A 212 -6.47 -8.99 -1.52
C MET A 212 -6.14 -10.48 -1.72
N VAL A 213 -5.43 -11.11 -0.79
CA VAL A 213 -5.19 -12.57 -0.80
C VAL A 213 -6.50 -13.34 -0.75
N LYS A 214 -7.41 -13.02 0.18
CA LYS A 214 -8.72 -13.68 0.30
C LYS A 214 -9.52 -13.65 -1.01
N ARG A 215 -9.45 -12.53 -1.73
CA ARG A 215 -10.23 -12.31 -2.97
C ARG A 215 -9.60 -12.97 -4.19
N THR A 216 -8.28 -12.97 -4.28
CA THR A 216 -7.56 -13.31 -5.50
C THR A 216 -6.80 -14.62 -5.43
N GLY A 217 -6.43 -15.06 -4.22
CA GLY A 217 -5.46 -16.15 -4.00
C GLY A 217 -4.03 -15.81 -4.44
N ILE A 218 -3.76 -14.56 -4.84
CA ILE A 218 -2.45 -14.11 -5.33
C ILE A 218 -1.60 -13.68 -4.13
N PRO A 219 -0.34 -14.13 -4.01
CA PRO A 219 0.57 -13.64 -2.99
C PRO A 219 0.76 -12.12 -3.05
N ILE A 220 0.92 -11.48 -1.88
CA ILE A 220 1.12 -10.03 -1.79
C ILE A 220 2.45 -9.74 -1.11
N GLY A 221 3.25 -8.84 -1.69
CA GLY A 221 4.43 -8.29 -1.04
C GLY A 221 4.23 -6.82 -0.68
N LEU A 222 4.50 -6.47 0.57
CA LEU A 222 4.36 -5.11 1.10
C LEU A 222 5.73 -4.45 1.25
N VAL A 223 5.84 -3.18 0.88
CA VAL A 223 7.07 -2.40 0.97
C VAL A 223 6.80 -1.14 1.79
N PRO A 224 6.95 -1.19 3.12
CA PRO A 224 6.84 -0.03 4.00
C PRO A 224 7.87 1.04 3.63
N CYS A 225 7.40 2.27 3.44
CA CYS A 225 8.20 3.47 3.15
C CYS A 225 7.75 4.73 3.92
N ALA A 226 6.55 4.71 4.54
CA ALA A 226 5.98 5.85 5.23
C ALA A 226 6.78 6.33 6.46
N HIS A 227 6.68 7.62 6.79
CA HIS A 227 7.34 8.24 7.93
C HIS A 227 6.43 9.33 8.54
N GLY A 228 6.07 9.17 9.81
CA GLY A 228 5.18 10.06 10.56
C GLY A 228 5.62 11.52 10.67
N GLY A 229 4.63 12.42 10.70
CA GLY A 229 4.87 13.85 10.86
C GLY A 229 5.45 14.57 9.64
N THR A 230 5.46 13.92 8.47
CA THR A 230 6.08 14.47 7.25
C THR A 230 5.08 15.20 6.35
N SER A 231 5.52 16.30 5.73
CA SER A 231 4.76 17.04 4.71
C SER A 231 5.18 16.68 3.28
N MET A 232 4.43 17.17 2.29
CA MET A 232 4.80 17.03 0.87
C MET A 232 6.18 17.62 0.52
N ASP A 233 6.68 18.60 1.28
CA ASP A 233 8.04 19.15 1.08
C ASP A 233 9.13 18.09 1.35
N GLN A 234 8.95 17.28 2.40
CA GLN A 234 9.91 16.23 2.76
C GLN A 234 9.83 15.03 1.80
N TRP A 235 8.71 14.86 1.12
CA TRP A 235 8.49 13.88 0.06
C TRP A 235 8.88 14.40 -1.34
N SER A 236 9.48 15.58 -1.44
CA SER A 236 9.85 16.18 -2.72
C SER A 236 10.75 15.24 -3.55
N PRO A 237 10.36 14.92 -4.81
CA PRO A 237 11.19 14.13 -5.71
C PRO A 237 12.55 14.74 -6.02
N ALA A 238 12.74 16.04 -5.77
CA ALA A 238 14.03 16.71 -5.91
C ALA A 238 15.13 16.10 -5.03
N TYR A 239 14.76 15.37 -3.98
CA TYR A 239 15.69 14.69 -3.08
C TYR A 239 15.95 13.22 -3.43
N LYS A 240 15.51 12.73 -4.61
CA LYS A 240 15.72 11.34 -5.05
C LYS A 240 17.18 10.89 -4.92
N ASP A 241 18.11 11.72 -5.39
CA ASP A 241 19.53 11.37 -5.46
C ASP A 241 20.23 11.40 -4.08
N ASN A 242 19.52 11.82 -3.03
CA ASN A 242 20.00 11.70 -1.65
C ASN A 242 19.87 10.25 -1.10
N GLY A 243 19.30 9.32 -1.88
CA GLY A 243 19.17 7.92 -1.48
C GLY A 243 18.49 7.76 -0.13
N GLY A 244 19.06 6.93 0.75
CA GLY A 244 18.53 6.68 2.09
C GLY A 244 18.51 7.87 3.06
N ASP A 245 18.94 9.07 2.63
CA ASP A 245 18.90 10.30 3.40
C ASP A 245 17.67 11.17 3.14
N SER A 246 16.81 10.80 2.18
CA SER A 246 15.51 11.45 1.94
C SER A 246 14.39 10.42 1.87
N LEU A 247 13.14 10.86 2.10
CA LEU A 247 11.98 9.95 2.07
C LEU A 247 11.74 9.42 0.65
N TYR A 248 11.81 10.29 -0.35
CA TYR A 248 11.68 9.90 -1.75
C TYR A 248 12.83 8.99 -2.20
N GLY A 249 14.08 9.34 -1.87
CA GLY A 249 15.26 8.56 -2.21
C GLY A 249 15.25 7.17 -1.54
N SER A 250 14.83 7.09 -0.28
CA SER A 250 14.60 5.85 0.45
C SER A 250 13.56 4.97 -0.26
N MET A 251 12.39 5.51 -0.59
CA MET A 251 11.35 4.79 -1.33
C MET A 251 11.85 4.28 -2.70
N TYR A 252 12.54 5.13 -3.46
CA TYR A 252 13.06 4.77 -4.78
C TYR A 252 14.14 3.69 -4.69
N ARG A 253 15.08 3.80 -3.73
CA ARG A 253 16.08 2.75 -3.47
C ARG A 253 15.41 1.42 -3.14
N ARG A 254 14.42 1.42 -2.25
CA ARG A 254 13.68 0.21 -1.85
C ARG A 254 12.92 -0.41 -3.03
N PHE A 255 12.35 0.42 -3.91
CA PHE A 255 11.75 -0.03 -5.17
C PHE A 255 12.77 -0.75 -6.08
N LEU A 256 14.01 -0.26 -6.17
CA LEU A 256 15.05 -0.93 -6.94
C LEU A 256 15.49 -2.26 -6.28
N GLU A 257 15.62 -2.31 -4.96
CA GLU A 257 16.04 -3.52 -4.21
C GLU A 257 15.06 -4.70 -4.36
N ILE A 258 13.76 -4.42 -4.48
CA ILE A 258 12.74 -5.46 -4.70
C ILE A 258 12.65 -5.91 -6.17
N GLY A 259 13.44 -5.31 -7.08
CA GLY A 259 13.50 -5.67 -8.49
C GLY A 259 12.92 -4.64 -9.46
N GLY A 260 12.54 -3.44 -9.00
CA GLY A 260 12.14 -2.33 -9.88
C GLY A 260 10.77 -2.50 -10.55
N HIS A 261 9.88 -3.30 -9.96
CA HIS A 261 8.53 -3.53 -10.47
C HIS A 261 7.54 -3.64 -9.32
N VAL A 262 6.39 -2.98 -9.42
CA VAL A 262 5.30 -3.04 -8.44
C VAL A 262 3.94 -3.03 -9.11
N LYS A 263 2.91 -3.49 -8.41
CA LYS A 263 1.52 -3.46 -8.83
C LYS A 263 0.89 -2.08 -8.63
N GLY A 264 1.33 -1.34 -7.61
CA GLY A 264 0.81 -0.03 -7.29
C GLY A 264 1.39 0.57 -6.01
N VAL A 265 0.92 1.77 -5.69
CA VAL A 265 1.27 2.49 -4.46
C VAL A 265 0.00 2.73 -3.63
N LEU A 266 0.10 2.50 -2.32
CA LEU A 266 -0.85 2.97 -1.33
C LEU A 266 -0.24 4.19 -0.61
N TRP A 267 -1.02 5.27 -0.55
CA TRP A 267 -0.58 6.57 -0.05
C TRP A 267 -1.54 7.15 1.00
N TYR A 268 -1.06 7.42 2.20
CA TYR A 268 -1.85 8.15 3.20
C TYR A 268 -1.01 9.30 3.77
N GLN A 269 -1.30 10.50 3.29
CA GLN A 269 -0.63 11.73 3.67
C GLN A 269 -1.51 12.96 3.46
N GLY A 270 -1.26 14.01 4.25
CA GLY A 270 -1.79 15.35 4.06
C GLY A 270 -1.97 16.12 5.37
N GLU A 271 -1.97 15.42 6.50
CA GLU A 271 -2.27 16.02 7.80
C GLU A 271 -1.25 17.09 8.20
N SER A 272 0.04 16.90 7.89
CA SER A 272 1.09 17.91 8.14
C SER A 272 1.05 19.10 7.18
N ASP A 273 0.36 18.98 6.03
CA ASP A 273 0.20 20.07 5.05
C ASP A 273 -0.98 20.99 5.38
N ALA A 274 -1.81 20.63 6.36
CA ALA A 274 -2.93 21.43 6.86
C ALA A 274 -2.47 22.66 7.69
N THR A 275 -1.59 23.48 7.11
CA THR A 275 -1.10 24.73 7.67
C THR A 275 -1.26 25.87 6.66
N PRO A 276 -1.36 27.14 7.09
CA PRO A 276 -1.53 28.28 6.18
C PRO A 276 -0.40 28.39 5.15
N LYS A 277 0.80 27.91 5.50
CA LYS A 277 1.99 27.95 4.65
C LYS A 277 1.97 26.89 3.55
N LEU A 278 1.50 25.67 3.85
CA LEU A 278 1.67 24.51 2.98
C LEU A 278 0.44 24.20 2.13
N VAL A 279 -0.76 24.49 2.65
CA VAL A 279 -2.03 24.05 2.04
C VAL A 279 -2.22 24.54 0.59
N ALA A 280 -1.71 25.74 0.27
CA ALA A 280 -1.88 26.35 -1.05
C ALA A 280 -1.14 25.58 -2.16
N GLU A 281 -0.07 24.87 -1.81
CA GLU A 281 0.77 24.13 -2.75
C GLU A 281 0.54 22.62 -2.66
N PHE A 282 -0.31 22.15 -1.74
CA PHE A 282 -0.48 20.73 -1.47
C PHE A 282 -0.91 19.94 -2.72
N LYS A 283 -1.96 20.38 -3.43
CA LYS A 283 -2.49 19.70 -4.60
C LYS A 283 -1.44 19.56 -5.72
N SER A 284 -0.78 20.67 -6.07
CA SER A 284 0.21 20.68 -7.14
C SER A 284 1.45 19.84 -6.79
N LYS A 285 1.88 19.85 -5.52
CA LYS A 285 2.95 18.95 -5.03
C LYS A 285 2.52 17.49 -5.09
N PHE A 286 1.28 17.18 -4.70
CA PHE A 286 0.76 15.81 -4.73
C PHE A 286 0.68 15.28 -6.18
N GLU A 287 0.15 16.05 -7.11
CA GLU A 287 0.10 15.70 -8.54
C GLU A 287 1.50 15.51 -9.13
N THR A 288 2.42 16.43 -8.79
CA THR A 288 3.83 16.34 -9.21
C THR A 288 4.49 15.08 -8.65
N PHE A 289 4.22 14.75 -7.38
CA PHE A 289 4.72 13.55 -6.74
C PHE A 289 4.23 12.29 -7.47
N VAL A 290 2.92 12.14 -7.68
CA VAL A 290 2.33 10.98 -8.38
C VAL A 290 2.93 10.83 -9.78
N LYS A 291 3.02 11.92 -10.54
CA LYS A 291 3.62 11.93 -11.88
C LYS A 291 5.10 11.51 -11.85
N THR A 292 5.86 11.99 -10.87
CA THR A 292 7.30 11.69 -10.80
C THR A 292 7.55 10.26 -10.35
N VAL A 293 6.76 9.73 -9.42
CA VAL A 293 6.80 8.31 -9.03
C VAL A 293 6.57 7.41 -10.25
N ARG A 294 5.55 7.71 -11.07
CA ARG A 294 5.27 6.96 -12.31
C ARG A 294 6.43 6.97 -13.29
N SER A 295 7.01 8.15 -13.51
CA SER A 295 8.15 8.34 -14.39
C SER A 295 9.39 7.58 -13.89
N ASP A 296 9.74 7.72 -12.62
CA ASP A 296 10.89 7.05 -12.00
C ASP A 296 10.70 5.52 -11.90
N PHE A 297 9.47 5.05 -11.70
CA PHE A 297 9.14 3.62 -11.65
C PHE A 297 8.96 3.03 -13.05
N ASN A 298 9.08 3.86 -14.10
CA ASN A 298 8.92 3.49 -15.50
C ASN A 298 7.56 2.82 -15.80
N ASP A 299 6.49 3.35 -15.18
CA ASP A 299 5.10 2.97 -15.41
C ASP A 299 4.19 4.20 -15.31
N GLU A 300 3.90 4.83 -16.45
CA GLU A 300 2.99 5.99 -16.57
C GLU A 300 1.54 5.66 -16.18
N SER A 301 1.18 4.38 -16.13
CA SER A 301 -0.15 3.90 -15.75
C SER A 301 -0.20 3.35 -14.33
N LEU A 302 0.88 3.49 -13.55
CA LEU A 302 1.01 2.88 -12.23
C LEU A 302 -0.22 3.23 -11.36
N PRO A 303 -0.97 2.22 -10.90
CA PRO A 303 -2.09 2.43 -10.00
C PRO A 303 -1.65 3.10 -8.70
N PHE A 304 -2.32 4.19 -8.36
CA PHE A 304 -1.99 5.00 -7.18
C PHE A 304 -3.22 5.23 -6.32
N TYR A 305 -3.31 4.53 -5.19
CA TYR A 305 -4.45 4.61 -4.29
C TYR A 305 -4.12 5.42 -3.06
N TYR A 306 -5.00 6.34 -2.69
CA TYR A 306 -4.76 7.22 -1.57
C TYR A 306 -5.98 7.42 -0.68
N VAL A 307 -5.70 7.93 0.52
CA VAL A 307 -6.73 8.18 1.54
C VAL A 307 -6.98 9.68 1.66
N GLN A 308 -8.23 10.12 1.55
CA GLN A 308 -8.63 11.44 1.99
C GLN A 308 -8.52 11.49 3.52
N ILE A 309 -7.74 12.43 4.06
CA ILE A 309 -7.43 12.48 5.48
C ILE A 309 -8.71 12.54 6.33
N GLY A 310 -8.68 11.90 7.50
CA GLY A 310 -9.83 11.77 8.40
C GLY A 310 -10.17 13.03 9.17
N ARG A 311 -10.96 12.89 10.24
CA ARG A 311 -11.19 13.95 11.25
C ARG A 311 -9.99 14.08 12.19
N HIS A 312 -9.94 15.16 12.97
CA HIS A 312 -8.87 15.35 13.96
C HIS A 312 -9.34 16.13 15.21
N ILE A 313 -8.66 15.95 16.33
CA ILE A 313 -8.82 16.71 17.57
C ILE A 313 -7.46 17.27 18.01
N SER A 314 -6.64 17.72 17.05
CA SER A 314 -5.33 18.35 17.27
C SER A 314 -5.40 19.88 17.19
N ASP A 315 -4.33 20.57 17.57
CA ASP A 315 -4.23 22.05 17.47
C ASP A 315 -4.07 22.58 16.02
N THR A 316 -4.22 21.71 15.01
CA THR A 316 -4.18 22.08 13.59
C THR A 316 -5.37 22.95 13.21
N ASN A 317 -5.20 23.78 12.17
CA ASN A 317 -6.25 24.67 11.72
C ASN A 317 -7.34 23.94 10.94
N LEU A 318 -8.59 24.26 11.27
CA LEU A 318 -9.81 23.70 10.66
C LEU A 318 -9.91 24.01 9.16
N VAL A 319 -9.65 25.26 8.76
CA VAL A 319 -9.83 25.70 7.36
C VAL A 319 -8.85 24.99 6.45
N GLU A 320 -7.59 24.92 6.85
CA GLU A 320 -6.53 24.27 6.08
C GLU A 320 -6.69 22.75 6.05
N TRP A 321 -7.20 22.14 7.13
CA TRP A 321 -7.51 20.71 7.14
C TRP A 321 -8.57 20.34 6.09
N ASN A 322 -9.71 21.06 6.09
CA ASN A 322 -10.74 20.81 5.09
C ASN A 322 -10.27 21.15 3.66
N ARG A 323 -9.40 22.15 3.48
CA ARG A 323 -8.77 22.42 2.17
C ARG A 323 -7.90 21.27 1.66
N VAL A 324 -7.17 20.57 2.53
CA VAL A 324 -6.43 19.36 2.14
C VAL A 324 -7.40 18.26 1.69
N GLN A 325 -8.49 18.04 2.45
CA GLN A 325 -9.51 17.06 2.07
C GLN A 325 -10.18 17.41 0.72
N GLU A 326 -10.50 18.68 0.50
CA GLU A 326 -11.05 19.19 -0.77
C GLU A 326 -10.05 18.95 -1.92
N ALA A 327 -8.77 19.31 -1.73
CA ALA A 327 -7.71 19.09 -2.72
C ALA A 327 -7.52 17.60 -3.07
N GLN A 328 -7.63 16.71 -2.09
CA GLN A 328 -7.59 15.26 -2.32
C GLN A 328 -8.79 14.79 -3.15
N LEU A 329 -10.01 15.25 -2.86
CA LEU A 329 -11.19 14.92 -3.65
C LEU A 329 -11.12 15.47 -5.09
N GLU A 330 -10.57 16.66 -5.27
CA GLU A 330 -10.35 17.24 -6.60
C GLU A 330 -9.30 16.46 -7.40
N ALA A 331 -8.20 16.06 -6.75
CA ALA A 331 -7.13 15.32 -7.40
C ALA A 331 -7.62 13.98 -7.99
N GLU A 332 -8.63 13.33 -7.40
CA GLU A 332 -9.26 12.12 -7.96
C GLU A 332 -9.89 12.36 -9.33
N LYS A 333 -10.40 13.57 -9.58
CA LYS A 333 -11.06 13.94 -10.85
C LYS A 333 -10.06 14.30 -11.94
N GLU A 334 -8.89 14.80 -11.55
CA GLU A 334 -7.89 15.35 -12.47
C GLU A 334 -6.80 14.35 -12.83
N MET A 335 -6.46 13.44 -11.90
CA MET A 335 -5.44 12.42 -12.12
C MET A 335 -6.04 11.12 -12.68
N ARG A 336 -5.34 10.50 -13.63
CA ARG A 336 -5.69 9.16 -14.15
C ARG A 336 -5.05 8.06 -13.31
N HIS A 337 -5.64 6.85 -13.34
CA HIS A 337 -5.15 5.66 -12.64
C HIS A 337 -4.95 5.89 -11.14
N VAL A 338 -5.83 6.71 -10.54
CA VAL A 338 -5.87 6.93 -9.10
C VAL A 338 -7.18 6.45 -8.50
N GLY A 339 -7.16 6.13 -7.22
CA GLY A 339 -8.37 5.80 -6.47
C GLY A 339 -8.31 6.33 -5.05
N MET A 340 -9.36 7.02 -4.63
CA MET A 340 -9.45 7.60 -3.30
C MET A 340 -10.44 6.82 -2.43
N VAL A 341 -10.10 6.67 -1.16
CA VAL A 341 -11.04 6.26 -0.10
C VAL A 341 -11.05 7.33 1.01
N ALA A 342 -12.18 7.51 1.69
CA ALA A 342 -12.30 8.51 2.76
C ALA A 342 -12.15 7.90 4.15
N ALA A 343 -11.54 8.67 5.07
CA ALA A 343 -11.34 8.29 6.47
C ALA A 343 -12.13 9.17 7.47
N VAL A 344 -12.99 10.08 7.00
CA VAL A 344 -13.66 11.09 7.86
C VAL A 344 -14.63 10.48 8.88
N ASP A 345 -15.19 9.29 8.61
CA ASP A 345 -16.13 8.58 9.48
C ASP A 345 -15.47 7.64 10.49
N LEU A 346 -14.13 7.60 10.54
CA LEU A 346 -13.38 6.64 11.35
C LEU A 346 -13.09 7.16 12.77
N SER A 347 -13.05 6.26 13.74
CA SER A 347 -12.57 6.52 15.10
C SER A 347 -11.06 6.67 15.15
N LEU A 348 -10.58 7.30 16.22
CA LEU A 348 -9.17 7.61 16.45
C LEU A 348 -8.69 6.96 17.75
N ASP A 349 -7.44 6.49 17.79
CA ASP A 349 -6.79 6.02 19.04
C ASP A 349 -6.06 7.16 19.78
N ASP A 350 -5.96 8.33 19.17
CA ASP A 350 -5.51 9.58 19.80
C ASP A 350 -6.15 10.79 19.10
N GLY A 351 -5.58 11.99 19.26
CA GLY A 351 -6.12 13.20 18.65
C GLY A 351 -6.05 13.26 17.12
N ILE A 352 -5.40 12.32 16.42
CA ILE A 352 -5.23 12.41 14.95
C ILE A 352 -5.07 11.06 14.24
N HIS A 353 -4.66 9.99 14.93
CA HIS A 353 -4.40 8.69 14.31
C HIS A 353 -5.64 7.79 14.31
N VAL A 354 -5.95 7.22 13.15
CA VAL A 354 -7.08 6.29 12.96
C VAL A 354 -6.89 5.07 13.86
N SER A 355 -7.97 4.66 14.53
CA SER A 355 -7.95 3.55 15.46
C SER A 355 -7.66 2.20 14.78
N THR A 356 -7.06 1.26 15.50
CA THR A 356 -6.75 -0.08 14.95
C THR A 356 -7.92 -0.81 14.28
N PRO A 357 -9.14 -0.87 14.88
CA PRO A 357 -10.28 -1.49 14.22
C PRO A 357 -10.64 -0.81 12.88
N ASP A 358 -10.52 0.51 12.82
CA ASP A 358 -10.85 1.28 11.61
C ASP A 358 -9.72 1.35 10.60
N LEU A 359 -8.46 1.12 10.99
CA LEU A 359 -7.38 0.86 10.04
C LEU A 359 -7.62 -0.46 9.29
N LYS A 360 -8.17 -1.49 9.94
CA LYS A 360 -8.63 -2.71 9.25
C LYS A 360 -9.76 -2.41 8.27
N ARG A 361 -10.70 -1.55 8.66
CA ARG A 361 -11.82 -1.10 7.81
C ARG A 361 -11.34 -0.32 6.60
N LEU A 362 -10.38 0.59 6.80
CA LEU A 362 -9.77 1.38 5.75
C LEU A 362 -8.95 0.52 4.77
N GLY A 363 -8.21 -0.47 5.28
CA GLY A 363 -7.53 -1.46 4.44
C GLY A 363 -8.50 -2.27 3.55
N ARG A 364 -9.67 -2.64 4.07
CA ARG A 364 -10.76 -3.26 3.28
C ARG A 364 -11.28 -2.32 2.19
N ARG A 365 -11.54 -1.04 2.51
CA ARG A 365 -11.99 -0.05 1.52
C ARG A 365 -10.98 0.14 0.37
N LEU A 366 -9.69 0.16 0.69
CA LEU A 366 -8.63 0.19 -0.33
C LEU A 366 -8.65 -1.08 -1.18
N ALA A 367 -8.83 -2.26 -0.57
CA ALA A 367 -8.95 -3.51 -1.31
C ALA A 367 -10.18 -3.53 -2.21
N ASP A 368 -11.32 -2.97 -1.78
CA ASP A 368 -12.54 -2.80 -2.59
C ASP A 368 -12.29 -1.90 -3.79
N ARG A 369 -11.64 -0.75 -3.56
CA ARG A 369 -11.27 0.19 -4.62
C ARG A 369 -10.30 -0.44 -5.63
N VAL A 370 -9.28 -1.17 -5.16
CA VAL A 370 -8.34 -1.91 -6.02
C VAL A 370 -9.04 -3.02 -6.80
N SER A 371 -9.96 -3.75 -6.17
CA SER A 371 -10.70 -4.85 -6.80
C SER A 371 -11.57 -4.34 -7.94
N HIS A 372 -12.27 -3.22 -7.74
CA HIS A 372 -13.04 -2.54 -8.78
C HIS A 372 -12.15 -2.17 -9.98
N ASP A 373 -11.04 -1.47 -9.72
CA ASP A 373 -10.23 -0.87 -10.78
C ASP A 373 -9.36 -1.89 -11.55
N LEU A 374 -8.78 -2.88 -10.85
CA LEU A 374 -7.76 -3.77 -11.42
C LEU A 374 -8.24 -5.21 -11.63
N PHE A 375 -9.36 -5.60 -11.02
CA PHE A 375 -9.85 -6.97 -11.07
C PHE A 375 -11.36 -7.06 -11.36
N PRO A 376 -11.85 -6.43 -12.46
CA PRO A 376 -13.28 -6.34 -12.77
C PRO A 376 -13.96 -7.69 -13.06
N ARG A 377 -13.20 -8.78 -13.17
CA ARG A 377 -13.71 -10.15 -13.35
C ARG A 377 -13.82 -10.94 -12.05
N LEU A 378 -13.38 -10.38 -10.91
CA LEU A 378 -13.60 -11.04 -9.62
C LEU A 378 -15.07 -11.04 -9.30
N LYS A 379 -15.63 -12.24 -9.13
CA LYS A 379 -17.01 -12.41 -8.70
C LYS A 379 -17.26 -11.64 -7.41
N ASP A 380 -18.40 -10.98 -7.31
CA ASP A 380 -18.84 -10.15 -6.17
C ASP A 380 -18.07 -8.84 -5.93
N TYR A 381 -16.89 -8.67 -6.55
CA TYR A 381 -16.04 -7.47 -6.39
C TYR A 381 -15.90 -6.62 -7.66
N GLY A 382 -16.05 -7.21 -8.85
CA GLY A 382 -15.93 -6.50 -10.11
C GLY A 382 -17.05 -5.48 -10.38
N ASP A 383 -18.22 -5.71 -9.78
CA ASP A 383 -19.38 -4.82 -9.86
C ASP A 383 -19.39 -3.75 -8.76
N LEU A 384 -18.38 -3.74 -7.88
CA LEU A 384 -18.22 -2.64 -6.94
C LEU A 384 -18.06 -1.34 -7.72
N LYS A 385 -18.50 -0.26 -7.11
CA LYS A 385 -18.31 1.10 -7.57
C LYS A 385 -17.26 1.79 -6.70
N PRO A 386 -16.71 2.92 -7.16
CA PRO A 386 -15.76 3.72 -6.39
C PRO A 386 -16.16 4.01 -4.93
N GLY A 387 -17.46 4.12 -4.65
CA GLY A 387 -18.03 4.69 -3.43
C GLY A 387 -18.72 6.05 -3.70
N PRO A 388 -19.45 6.62 -2.73
CA PRO A 388 -20.25 7.82 -2.93
C PRO A 388 -19.43 9.09 -3.25
N ARG A 389 -19.69 9.79 -4.35
CA ARG A 389 -19.14 11.14 -4.64
C ARG A 389 -20.27 12.16 -4.79
N PRO A 390 -20.17 13.37 -4.20
CA PRO A 390 -21.23 14.38 -4.29
C PRO A 390 -21.38 14.89 -5.74
N VAL A 391 -22.61 14.89 -6.24
CA VAL A 391 -22.95 15.36 -7.60
C VAL A 391 -23.69 16.69 -7.57
N SER A 392 -24.74 16.78 -6.76
CA SER A 392 -25.59 17.97 -6.73
C SER A 392 -26.27 18.16 -5.37
N ALA A 393 -26.61 19.41 -5.07
CA ALA A 393 -27.45 19.78 -3.95
C ALA A 393 -28.58 20.70 -4.47
N THR A 394 -29.82 20.21 -4.41
CA THR A 394 -30.98 20.89 -4.99
C THR A 394 -32.05 21.14 -3.93
N PHE A 395 -32.43 22.40 -3.75
CA PHE A 395 -33.41 22.84 -2.76
C PHE A 395 -34.76 23.11 -3.40
N ASP A 396 -35.80 22.50 -2.84
CA ASP A 396 -37.20 22.74 -3.19
C ASP A 396 -38.07 22.69 -1.93
N ALA A 397 -38.87 23.74 -1.72
CA ALA A 397 -39.89 23.82 -0.67
C ALA A 397 -39.50 23.27 0.72
N GLY A 398 -38.31 23.64 1.24
CA GLY A 398 -37.85 23.21 2.58
C GLY A 398 -37.14 21.85 2.60
N LEU A 399 -36.92 21.23 1.45
CA LEU A 399 -36.21 19.98 1.29
C LEU A 399 -34.98 20.18 0.40
N LEU A 400 -33.80 19.84 0.91
CA LEU A 400 -32.54 19.83 0.17
C LEU A 400 -32.18 18.38 -0.18
N LYS A 401 -32.20 18.06 -1.47
CA LYS A 401 -31.78 16.75 -2.01
C LYS A 401 -30.30 16.79 -2.38
N VAL A 402 -29.53 15.89 -1.79
CA VAL A 402 -28.08 15.75 -2.05
C VAL A 402 -27.85 14.44 -2.76
N GLN A 403 -27.45 14.50 -4.03
CA GLN A 403 -27.26 13.32 -4.87
C GLN A 403 -25.80 12.89 -4.90
N PHE A 404 -25.58 11.59 -4.85
CA PHE A 404 -24.27 10.96 -4.95
C PHE A 404 -24.20 10.01 -6.14
N GLU A 405 -23.03 9.91 -6.77
CA GLU A 405 -22.71 8.87 -7.74
C GLU A 405 -21.79 7.80 -7.11
N GLY A 406 -21.54 6.71 -7.81
CA GLY A 406 -20.60 5.67 -7.34
C GLY A 406 -21.07 4.86 -6.13
N VAL A 407 -22.35 4.98 -5.73
CA VAL A 407 -22.91 4.28 -4.57
C VAL A 407 -23.06 2.78 -4.81
N ASN A 408 -22.47 1.97 -3.92
CA ASN A 408 -22.68 0.53 -3.86
C ASN A 408 -24.00 0.21 -3.14
N ARG A 409 -24.96 -0.36 -3.89
CA ARG A 409 -26.32 -0.68 -3.42
C ARG A 409 -27.09 0.57 -2.98
N ARG A 410 -26.89 1.04 -1.75
CA ARG A 410 -27.61 2.15 -1.12
C ARG A 410 -26.73 2.88 -0.12
N LEU A 411 -26.94 4.18 0.05
CA LEU A 411 -26.50 4.91 1.23
C LEU A 411 -27.19 4.38 2.50
N ILE A 412 -26.42 4.31 3.58
CA ILE A 412 -26.82 3.88 4.91
C ILE A 412 -26.11 4.76 5.95
N ALA A 413 -26.68 4.83 7.16
CA ALA A 413 -26.05 5.48 8.30
C ALA A 413 -26.47 4.79 9.59
N GLU A 414 -25.53 4.70 10.53
CA GLU A 414 -25.83 4.23 11.88
C GLU A 414 -26.33 5.40 12.73
N GLY A 415 -27.57 5.30 13.22
CA GLY A 415 -28.21 6.37 13.97
C GLY A 415 -28.62 7.57 13.11
N ARG A 416 -28.63 8.77 13.72
CA ARG A 416 -29.03 10.01 13.04
C ARG A 416 -27.96 10.43 12.04
N ILE A 417 -28.33 10.61 10.77
CA ILE A 417 -27.44 11.19 9.76
C ILE A 417 -26.93 12.55 10.23
N SER A 418 -25.61 12.68 10.25
CA SER A 418 -24.88 13.85 10.72
C SER A 418 -23.73 14.19 9.76
N GLY A 419 -23.03 15.29 10.02
CA GLY A 419 -21.86 15.72 9.23
C GLY A 419 -22.16 16.77 8.15
N PHE A 420 -23.43 16.98 7.80
CA PHE A 420 -23.84 18.05 6.87
C PHE A 420 -23.96 19.40 7.56
N SER A 421 -23.44 20.46 6.94
CA SER A 421 -23.62 21.85 7.38
C SER A 421 -23.93 22.77 6.20
N ILE A 422 -24.79 23.77 6.44
CA ILE A 422 -25.07 24.84 5.47
C ILE A 422 -24.33 26.08 5.90
N HIS A 423 -23.73 26.79 4.94
CA HIS A 423 -22.99 28.02 5.17
C HIS A 423 -23.52 29.13 4.26
N ASP A 424 -23.56 30.37 4.75
CA ASP A 424 -23.92 31.54 3.94
C ASP A 424 -22.77 31.94 2.98
N ALA A 425 -22.99 33.01 2.20
CA ALA A 425 -22.01 33.52 1.23
C ALA A 425 -20.69 34.00 1.88
N GLN A 426 -20.67 34.25 3.20
CA GLN A 426 -19.48 34.61 3.97
C GLN A 426 -18.84 33.39 4.66
N GLY A 427 -19.38 32.19 4.43
CA GLY A 427 -18.90 30.95 5.06
C GLY A 427 -19.38 30.75 6.49
N ARG A 428 -20.33 31.54 7.00
CA ARG A 428 -20.85 31.40 8.37
C ARG A 428 -21.90 30.27 8.43
N PRO A 429 -21.87 29.40 9.46
CA PRO A 429 -22.85 28.33 9.61
C PRO A 429 -24.29 28.83 9.71
N VAL A 430 -25.21 28.15 9.03
CA VAL A 430 -26.65 28.39 9.04
C VAL A 430 -27.33 27.17 9.66
N PRO A 431 -27.80 27.23 10.92
CA PRO A 431 -28.39 26.10 11.63
C PRO A 431 -29.83 25.84 11.15
N ALA A 432 -29.98 25.33 9.93
CA ALA A 432 -31.29 25.12 9.30
C ALA A 432 -31.68 23.64 9.16
N ILE A 433 -30.72 22.70 9.21
CA ILE A 433 -31.01 21.27 9.06
C ILE A 433 -31.60 20.71 10.36
N TYR A 434 -32.87 20.34 10.37
CA TYR A 434 -33.52 19.76 11.55
C TYR A 434 -33.69 18.23 11.46
N LYS A 435 -33.69 17.66 10.25
CA LYS A 435 -33.77 16.22 10.00
C LYS A 435 -32.96 15.84 8.76
N ALA A 436 -32.39 14.65 8.76
CA ALA A 436 -31.72 14.06 7.60
C ALA A 436 -32.10 12.58 7.46
N SER A 437 -32.28 12.10 6.23
CA SER A 437 -32.57 10.68 5.94
C SER A 437 -32.07 10.30 4.55
N VAL A 438 -31.81 9.03 4.30
CA VAL A 438 -31.65 8.53 2.93
C VAL A 438 -33.03 8.53 2.26
N ASP A 439 -33.12 8.99 1.02
CA ASP A 439 -34.37 8.98 0.26
C ASP A 439 -34.85 7.52 0.09
N PRO A 440 -36.09 7.16 0.46
CA PRO A 440 -36.60 5.80 0.30
C PRO A 440 -36.70 5.34 -1.16
N ALA A 441 -36.92 6.26 -2.11
CA ALA A 441 -37.04 5.96 -3.53
C ALA A 441 -35.70 5.99 -4.27
N GLU A 442 -34.75 6.82 -3.80
CA GLU A 442 -33.45 7.01 -4.47
C GLU A 442 -32.29 6.55 -3.58
N ALA A 443 -31.70 5.41 -3.93
CA ALA A 443 -30.68 4.75 -3.11
C ALA A 443 -29.39 5.59 -2.89
N SER A 444 -29.16 6.57 -3.75
CA SER A 444 -27.96 7.41 -3.78
C SER A 444 -28.22 8.86 -3.37
N THR A 445 -29.36 9.13 -2.71
CA THR A 445 -29.77 10.49 -2.36
C THR A 445 -29.96 10.63 -0.85
N VAL A 446 -29.38 11.70 -0.27
CA VAL A 446 -29.67 12.14 1.10
C VAL A 446 -30.65 13.32 1.05
N LEU A 447 -31.67 13.25 1.89
CA LEU A 447 -32.66 14.29 2.12
C LEU A 447 -32.31 15.06 3.38
N LEU A 448 -32.11 16.38 3.26
CA LEU A 448 -31.92 17.30 4.37
C LEU A 448 -33.15 18.20 4.49
N TYR A 449 -33.84 18.12 5.62
CA TYR A 449 -35.04 18.92 5.89
C TYR A 449 -34.64 20.23 6.56
N ILE A 450 -35.04 21.33 5.93
CA ILE A 450 -34.56 22.68 6.21
C ILE A 450 -35.67 23.50 6.87
N SER A 451 -35.34 24.17 7.97
CA SER A 451 -36.20 25.15 8.61
C SER A 451 -36.00 26.53 7.97
N GLY A 452 -37.09 27.18 7.58
CA GLY A 452 -37.06 28.53 7.03
C GLY A 452 -36.48 28.63 5.61
N LYS A 453 -36.09 29.84 5.23
CA LYS A 453 -35.47 30.13 3.94
C LYS A 453 -33.95 30.02 4.04
N LEU A 454 -33.32 29.49 3.00
CA LEU A 454 -31.87 29.53 2.86
C LEU A 454 -31.40 30.92 2.42
N PRO A 455 -30.28 31.44 2.95
CA PRO A 455 -29.65 32.64 2.43
C PRO A 455 -29.29 32.51 0.95
N GLU A 456 -29.23 33.64 0.24
CA GLU A 456 -28.70 33.66 -1.12
C GLU A 456 -27.26 33.14 -1.15
N LYS A 457 -26.94 32.34 -2.18
CA LYS A 457 -25.63 31.70 -2.37
C LYS A 457 -25.17 30.85 -1.18
N ALA A 458 -26.13 30.28 -0.42
CA ALA A 458 -25.81 29.29 0.59
C ALA A 458 -25.15 28.05 -0.06
N THR A 459 -24.21 27.45 0.68
CA THR A 459 -23.46 26.28 0.23
C THR A 459 -23.60 25.15 1.23
N LEU A 460 -23.51 23.92 0.75
CA LEU A 460 -23.53 22.69 1.54
C LEU A 460 -22.09 22.18 1.74
N ARG A 461 -21.80 21.67 2.93
CA ARG A 461 -20.58 20.94 3.25
C ARG A 461 -20.92 19.62 3.93
N TYR A 462 -20.02 18.65 3.85
CA TYR A 462 -20.03 17.42 4.64
C TYR A 462 -18.65 17.18 5.24
N GLY A 463 -18.58 16.84 6.53
CA GLY A 463 -17.31 16.65 7.23
C GLY A 463 -16.52 17.94 7.46
N TYR A 464 -17.19 19.09 7.47
CA TYR A 464 -16.56 20.37 7.77
C TYR A 464 -16.33 20.52 9.27
N GLY A 465 -15.11 20.88 9.67
CA GLY A 465 -14.75 21.07 11.06
C GLY A 465 -13.59 20.23 11.54
N LYS A 466 -13.22 20.45 12.82
CA LYS A 466 -12.17 19.71 13.53
C LYS A 466 -12.61 18.26 13.79
N ASP A 467 -13.68 18.10 14.56
CA ASP A 467 -14.23 16.80 14.97
C ASP A 467 -15.68 16.57 14.50
N PRO A 468 -15.95 16.55 13.18
CA PRO A 468 -17.30 16.31 12.68
C PRO A 468 -17.72 14.85 12.87
N TYR A 469 -18.91 14.62 13.43
CA TYR A 469 -19.51 13.29 13.45
C TYR A 469 -20.10 12.96 12.07
N CYS A 470 -19.38 12.13 11.31
CA CYS A 470 -19.75 11.66 9.98
C CYS A 470 -20.09 10.17 10.04
N ASN A 471 -21.24 9.77 9.49
CA ASN A 471 -21.72 8.39 9.62
C ASN A 471 -22.39 7.83 8.36
N VAL A 472 -22.36 8.56 7.24
CA VAL A 472 -22.97 8.11 5.99
C VAL A 472 -21.96 7.36 5.13
N ARG A 473 -22.34 6.15 4.75
CA ARG A 473 -21.58 5.22 3.92
C ARG A 473 -22.51 4.50 2.96
N ASP A 474 -21.98 3.74 2.01
CA ASP A 474 -22.78 2.86 1.16
C ASP A 474 -22.84 1.41 1.67
N GLY A 475 -23.53 0.55 0.93
CA GLY A 475 -23.73 -0.86 1.27
C GLY A 475 -22.48 -1.73 1.12
N ALA A 476 -21.38 -1.19 0.59
CA ALA A 476 -20.05 -1.81 0.58
C ALA A 476 -19.12 -1.14 1.60
N ASP A 477 -19.67 -0.38 2.55
CA ASP A 477 -18.91 0.31 3.59
C ASP A 477 -18.03 1.47 3.10
N MET A 478 -18.24 1.98 1.87
CA MET A 478 -17.51 3.15 1.38
C MET A 478 -18.12 4.45 1.91
N ALA A 479 -17.34 5.25 2.63
CA ALA A 479 -17.81 6.52 3.19
C ALA A 479 -17.99 7.60 2.12
N ILE A 480 -18.94 8.52 2.37
CA ILE A 480 -18.97 9.80 1.67
C ILE A 480 -17.70 10.58 2.05
N PRO A 481 -16.92 11.13 1.09
CA PRO A 481 -15.76 11.96 1.39
C PRO A 481 -16.19 13.28 2.03
N ALA A 482 -15.28 13.88 2.81
CA ALA A 482 -15.44 15.28 3.17
C ALA A 482 -15.46 16.12 1.89
N PHE A 483 -16.41 17.05 1.80
CA PHE A 483 -16.58 17.91 0.63
C PHE A 483 -17.19 19.25 1.03
N GLY A 484 -17.01 20.22 0.14
CA GLY A 484 -17.61 21.53 0.23
C GLY A 484 -16.61 22.58 -0.25
N PRO A 485 -17.05 23.84 -0.41
CA PRO A 485 -18.45 24.25 -0.51
C PRO A 485 -19.10 23.70 -1.81
N LEU A 486 -20.24 23.01 -1.67
CA LEU A 486 -21.08 22.58 -2.79
C LEU A 486 -22.24 23.59 -2.97
N GLU A 487 -22.42 24.09 -4.18
CA GLU A 487 -23.50 25.05 -4.49
C GLU A 487 -24.89 24.43 -4.29
N ILE A 488 -25.79 25.15 -3.61
CA ILE A 488 -27.19 24.77 -3.46
C ILE A 488 -28.01 25.45 -4.56
N ARG A 489 -28.54 24.66 -5.50
CA ARG A 489 -29.41 25.16 -6.58
C ARG A 489 -30.86 25.21 -6.11
N GLN A 490 -31.54 26.34 -6.32
CA GLN A 490 -32.98 26.43 -6.04
C GLN A 490 -33.80 26.01 -7.26
N ILE A 491 -34.77 25.11 -7.08
CA ILE A 491 -35.80 24.87 -8.09
C ILE A 491 -36.78 26.03 -8.00
N THR A 492 -36.66 27.01 -8.88
CA THR A 492 -37.74 27.98 -9.07
C THR A 492 -38.84 27.29 -9.88
N ALA A 493 -40.07 27.28 -9.36
CA ALA A 493 -41.23 26.89 -10.16
C ALA A 493 -41.24 27.77 -11.43
N ALA A 494 -41.42 27.15 -12.60
CA ALA A 494 -41.62 27.88 -13.84
C ALA A 494 -42.74 28.92 -13.60
N PRO A 495 -42.59 30.19 -14.03
CA PRO A 495 -43.65 31.16 -13.88
C PRO A 495 -44.88 30.61 -14.60
N THR A 496 -45.92 30.29 -13.85
CA THR A 496 -47.24 30.00 -14.38
C THR A 496 -47.68 31.26 -15.13
N GLY A 497 -47.54 31.24 -16.45
CA GLY A 497 -48.02 32.30 -17.32
C GLY A 497 -49.51 32.51 -17.07
N LEU A 498 -49.85 33.72 -16.66
CA LEU A 498 -51.21 34.24 -16.62
C LEU A 498 -51.77 34.40 -18.03
#